data_AF-W4MFF7-F1
#
_entry.id   AF-W4MFF7-F1
#
_cell.length_a   1.000
_cell.length_b   1.000
_cell.length_c   1.000
_cell.angle_alpha   90.00
_cell.angle_beta   90.00
_cell.angle_gamma   90.00
#
_symmetry.space_group_name_H-M   'P 1'
#
loop_
_entity.id
_entity.type
_entity.pdbx_description
1 polymer ?
#
loop_
_entity_poly.entity_id
_entity_poly.type
_entity_poly.pdbx_seq_one_letter_code
_entity_poly.pdbx_strand_id
1 'polypeptide(L)'
;MPNVVICNTSPLQYLYQLGYLELLLHFYQQVRIAPAVIRELLAHHAQRYPVCDGMEIQELYDTEHDHYQVLLLGWEDLHRVYQCLLHIDVKDGKIRIQEDRTESGVANELVALGVPKYDIVLAFHAPYKRPYTGFAAESS
;
A
#
# COMPACT_ATOMS: atom_id res chain seq x y z
N MET A 1 24.66 -36.67 -13.77
CA MET A 1 23.69 -36.05 -14.70
C MET A 1 23.41 -34.65 -14.17
N PRO A 2 23.67 -33.55 -14.90
CA PRO A 2 23.22 -32.24 -14.44
C PRO A 2 21.69 -32.23 -14.46
N ASN A 3 21.06 -31.84 -13.35
CA ASN A 3 19.61 -31.68 -13.26
C ASN A 3 19.19 -30.57 -14.24
N VAL A 4 18.69 -30.96 -15.40
CA VAL A 4 18.01 -30.05 -16.32
C VAL A 4 16.66 -29.72 -15.69
N VAL A 5 16.56 -28.54 -15.09
CA VAL A 5 15.29 -28.01 -14.59
C VAL A 5 14.62 -27.23 -15.72
N ILE A 6 13.45 -27.71 -16.15
CA ILE A 6 12.63 -27.04 -17.16
C ILE A 6 12.00 -25.80 -16.52
N CYS A 7 12.44 -24.61 -16.94
CA CYS A 7 12.00 -23.32 -16.40
C CYS A 7 10.72 -22.85 -17.12
N ASN A 8 9.59 -23.37 -16.68
CA ASN A 8 8.25 -22.81 -16.92
C ASN A 8 7.36 -22.91 -15.66
N THR A 9 7.98 -23.17 -14.51
CA THR A 9 7.34 -23.27 -13.20
C THR A 9 7.47 -21.94 -12.47
N SER A 10 6.54 -21.63 -11.55
CA SER A 10 6.62 -20.41 -10.74
C SER A 10 7.97 -20.37 -9.98
N PRO A 11 8.54 -19.18 -9.70
CA PRO A 11 9.79 -19.07 -8.93
C PRO A 11 9.76 -19.85 -7.60
N LEU A 12 8.59 -19.91 -6.95
CA LEU A 12 8.30 -20.73 -5.77
C LEU A 12 8.52 -22.23 -6.03
N GLN A 13 7.98 -22.73 -7.13
CA GLN A 13 8.07 -24.13 -7.49
C GLN A 13 9.48 -24.52 -7.96
N TYR A 14 10.21 -23.59 -8.57
CA TYR A 14 11.63 -23.74 -8.87
C TYR A 14 12.48 -23.86 -7.59
N LEU A 15 12.26 -22.99 -6.60
CA LEU A 15 12.94 -23.06 -5.30
C LEU A 15 12.64 -24.36 -4.55
N TYR A 16 11.39 -24.84 -4.62
CA TYR A 16 11.01 -26.14 -4.06
C TYR A 16 11.74 -27.32 -4.70
N GLN A 17 11.80 -27.37 -6.03
CA GLN A 17 12.47 -28.46 -6.75
C GLN A 17 13.97 -28.55 -6.45
N LEU A 18 14.61 -27.42 -6.13
CA LEU A 18 16.02 -27.36 -5.77
C LEU A 18 16.28 -27.58 -4.27
N GLY A 19 15.24 -27.74 -3.44
CA GLY A 19 15.39 -27.88 -1.99
C GLY A 19 15.72 -26.57 -1.26
N TYR A 20 15.57 -25.42 -1.92
CA TYR A 20 15.92 -24.10 -1.37
C TYR A 20 14.72 -23.31 -0.85
N LEU A 21 13.66 -23.97 -0.38
CA LEU A 21 12.50 -23.27 0.22
C LEU A 21 12.88 -22.44 1.45
N GLU A 22 13.94 -22.83 2.17
CA GLU A 22 14.50 -22.06 3.28
C GLU A 22 14.98 -20.65 2.88
N LEU A 23 15.43 -20.47 1.63
CA LEU A 23 15.76 -19.14 1.11
C LEU A 23 14.52 -18.26 1.05
N LEU A 24 13.34 -18.84 0.83
CA LEU A 24 12.08 -18.11 0.79
C LEU A 24 11.76 -17.49 2.16
N LEU A 25 12.01 -18.21 3.26
CA LEU A 25 11.90 -17.67 4.61
C LEU A 25 12.91 -16.53 4.86
N HIS A 26 14.14 -16.68 4.37
CA HIS A 26 15.18 -15.66 4.47
C HIS A 26 14.82 -14.39 3.68
N PHE A 27 14.32 -14.54 2.46
CA PHE A 27 13.90 -13.43 1.61
C PHE A 27 12.60 -12.80 2.10
N TYR A 28 11.69 -13.56 2.71
CA TYR A 28 10.45 -13.02 3.28
C TYR A 28 10.71 -11.90 4.29
N GLN A 29 11.77 -12.03 5.10
CA GLN A 29 12.19 -10.99 6.04
C GLN A 29 12.77 -9.73 5.36
N GLN A 30 13.04 -9.80 4.06
CA GLN A 30 13.58 -8.71 3.25
C GLN A 30 12.56 -8.19 2.24
N VAL A 31 11.35 -8.76 2.19
CA VAL A 31 10.28 -8.31 1.29
C VAL A 31 9.86 -6.91 1.73
N ARG A 32 10.25 -5.93 0.91
CA ARG A 32 9.66 -4.60 0.95
C ARG A 32 8.26 -4.68 0.35
N ILE A 33 7.35 -3.89 0.89
CA ILE A 33 6.00 -3.82 0.33
C ILE A 33 6.12 -3.26 -1.08
N ALA A 34 5.71 -4.05 -2.07
CA ALA A 34 5.81 -3.64 -3.44
C ALA A 34 4.89 -2.44 -3.69
N PRO A 35 5.37 -1.36 -4.32
CA PRO A 35 4.54 -0.26 -4.83
C PRO A 35 3.26 -0.72 -5.54
N ALA A 36 3.31 -1.88 -6.21
CA ALA A 36 2.15 -2.50 -6.83
C ALA A 36 0.99 -2.78 -5.87
N VAL A 37 1.27 -3.26 -4.64
CA VAL A 37 0.25 -3.54 -3.63
C VAL A 37 -0.48 -2.26 -3.21
N ILE A 38 0.28 -1.18 -3.01
CA ILE A 38 -0.29 0.13 -2.65
C ILE A 38 -1.16 0.66 -3.79
N ARG A 39 -0.66 0.59 -5.03
CA ARG A 39 -1.40 1.03 -6.22
C ARG A 39 -2.67 0.22 -6.44
N GLU A 40 -2.62 -1.11 -6.30
CA GLU A 40 -3.80 -1.97 -6.43
C GLU A 40 -4.85 -1.65 -5.36
N LEU A 41 -4.41 -1.41 -4.13
CA LEU A 41 -5.29 -0.99 -3.03
C LEU A 41 -5.96 0.35 -3.33
N LEU A 42 -5.20 1.36 -3.76
CA LEU A 42 -5.72 2.68 -4.10
C LEU A 42 -6.67 2.62 -5.30
N ALA A 43 -6.29 1.88 -6.35
CA ALA A 43 -7.13 1.70 -7.53
C ALA A 43 -8.46 1.01 -7.18
N HIS A 44 -8.43 0.01 -6.29
CA HIS A 44 -9.65 -0.66 -5.82
C HIS A 44 -10.60 0.33 -5.11
N HIS A 45 -10.08 1.23 -4.27
CA HIS A 45 -10.89 2.26 -3.61
C HIS A 45 -11.37 3.33 -4.60
N ALA A 46 -10.50 3.80 -5.50
CA ALA A 46 -10.83 4.79 -6.52
C ALA A 46 -12.01 4.34 -7.41
N GLN A 47 -12.00 3.08 -7.86
CA GLN A 47 -13.04 2.51 -8.71
C GLN A 47 -14.40 2.34 -8.02
N ARG A 48 -14.41 2.22 -6.68
CA ARG A 48 -15.61 1.97 -5.88
C ARG A 48 -16.17 3.23 -5.23
N TYR A 49 -15.41 4.33 -5.25
CA TYR A 49 -15.85 5.58 -4.68
C TYR A 49 -17.07 6.11 -5.46
N PRO A 50 -18.17 6.47 -4.79
CA PRO A 50 -19.35 6.99 -5.49
C PRO A 50 -19.05 8.39 -6.04
N VAL A 51 -19.11 8.53 -7.37
CA VAL A 51 -18.85 9.81 -8.06
C VAL A 51 -20.18 10.36 -8.56
N CYS A 52 -20.51 11.59 -8.17
CA CYS A 52 -21.66 12.34 -8.67
C CYS A 52 -21.32 13.09 -9.97
N ASP A 53 -22.35 13.53 -10.69
CA ASP A 53 -22.16 14.35 -11.88
C ASP A 53 -21.37 15.64 -11.56
N GLY A 54 -20.40 15.96 -12.42
CA GLY A 54 -19.51 17.11 -12.21
C GLY A 54 -18.31 16.85 -11.29
N MET A 55 -18.16 15.61 -10.79
CA MET A 55 -17.00 15.15 -10.06
C MET A 55 -16.15 14.17 -10.88
N GLU A 56 -14.88 14.07 -10.53
CA GLU A 56 -13.92 13.12 -11.07
C GLU A 56 -13.03 12.57 -9.95
N ILE A 57 -12.60 11.33 -10.12
CA ILE A 57 -11.54 10.72 -9.31
C ILE A 57 -10.26 10.77 -10.12
N GLN A 58 -9.17 11.24 -9.51
CA GLN A 58 -7.84 11.22 -10.10
C GLN A 58 -6.88 10.40 -9.22
N GLU A 59 -6.21 9.45 -9.85
CA GLU A 59 -5.13 8.67 -9.25
C GLU A 59 -3.79 9.33 -9.61
N LEU A 60 -3.00 9.68 -8.60
CA LEU A 60 -1.68 10.31 -8.76
C LEU A 60 -0.63 9.41 -8.13
N TYR A 61 0.24 8.84 -8.98
CA TYR A 61 1.31 7.94 -8.55
C TYR A 61 2.67 8.52 -8.94
N ASP A 62 3.40 8.99 -7.95
CA ASP A 62 4.81 9.32 -8.07
C ASP A 62 5.62 8.11 -7.62
N THR A 63 5.93 7.23 -8.57
CA THR A 63 6.70 6.01 -8.30
C THR A 63 8.18 6.25 -8.11
N GLU A 64 8.69 7.45 -8.44
CA GLU A 64 10.10 7.80 -8.23
C GLU A 64 10.34 8.20 -6.77
N HIS A 65 9.37 8.88 -6.16
CA HIS A 65 9.45 9.36 -4.77
C HIS A 65 8.56 8.59 -3.80
N ASP A 66 7.85 7.56 -4.28
CA ASP A 66 6.95 6.71 -3.51
C ASP A 66 5.79 7.47 -2.84
N HIS A 67 5.14 8.37 -3.59
CA HIS A 67 3.93 9.09 -3.18
C HIS A 67 2.72 8.64 -3.99
N TYR A 68 1.64 8.24 -3.30
CA TYR A 68 0.46 7.66 -3.92
C TYR A 68 -0.81 8.33 -3.38
N GLN A 69 -1.63 8.91 -4.27
CA GLN A 69 -2.81 9.67 -3.89
C GLN A 69 -4.04 9.31 -4.75
N VAL A 70 -5.22 9.41 -4.12
CA VAL A 70 -6.51 9.42 -4.79
C VAL A 70 -7.21 10.73 -4.45
N LEU A 71 -7.53 11.53 -5.45
CA LEU A 71 -8.20 12.82 -5.30
C LEU A 71 -9.64 12.75 -5.83
N LEU A 72 -10.55 13.43 -5.15
CA LEU A 72 -11.87 13.80 -5.65
C LEU A 72 -11.85 15.28 -6.04
N LEU A 73 -12.10 15.55 -7.30
CA LEU A 73 -12.11 16.89 -7.87
C LEU A 73 -13.45 17.17 -8.53
N GLY A 74 -13.90 18.41 -8.54
CA GLY A 74 -15.11 18.76 -9.28
C GLY A 74 -15.80 19.99 -8.74
N TRP A 75 -17.10 20.10 -9.03
CA TRP A 75 -17.95 21.17 -8.53
C TRP A 75 -19.26 20.59 -8.02
N GLU A 76 -19.64 20.99 -6.81
CA GLU A 76 -20.96 20.73 -6.24
C GLU A 76 -21.68 22.07 -6.15
N ASP A 77 -22.66 22.28 -7.03
CA ASP A 77 -23.31 23.57 -7.26
C ASP A 77 -22.29 24.70 -7.50
N LEU A 78 -22.15 25.62 -6.54
CA LEU A 78 -21.26 26.78 -6.58
C LEU A 78 -19.96 26.56 -5.79
N HIS A 79 -19.70 25.34 -5.31
CA HIS A 79 -18.56 25.01 -4.48
C HIS A 79 -17.55 24.14 -5.21
N ARG A 80 -16.28 24.57 -5.19
CA ARG A 80 -15.18 23.76 -5.70
C ARG A 80 -14.92 22.59 -4.75
N VAL A 81 -14.91 21.38 -5.29
CA VAL A 81 -14.43 20.19 -4.58
C VAL A 81 -12.99 19.91 -5.00
N TYR A 82 -12.12 19.86 -4.01
CA TYR A 82 -10.71 19.44 -4.11
C TYR A 82 -10.36 18.72 -2.81
N GLN A 83 -10.45 17.40 -2.82
CA GLN A 83 -10.27 16.58 -1.62
C GLN A 83 -9.31 15.43 -1.91
N CYS A 84 -8.37 15.20 -1.00
CA CYS A 84 -7.59 13.97 -0.98
C CYS A 84 -8.39 12.91 -0.21
N LEU A 85 -8.71 11.80 -0.87
CA LEU A 85 -9.44 10.69 -0.27
C LEU A 85 -8.50 9.70 0.41
N LEU A 86 -7.36 9.43 -0.25
CA LEU A 86 -6.31 8.55 0.22
C LEU A 86 -4.96 9.16 -0.12
N HIS A 87 -4.03 9.14 0.82
CA HIS A 87 -2.63 9.52 0.59
C HIS A 87 -1.72 8.60 1.36
N ILE A 88 -0.84 7.91 0.64
CA ILE A 88 0.13 6.97 1.18
C ILE A 88 1.53 7.30 0.65
N ASP A 89 2.50 7.33 1.56
CA ASP A 89 3.91 7.33 1.22
C ASP A 89 4.53 5.98 1.54
N VAL A 90 5.53 5.55 0.76
CA VAL A 90 6.45 4.48 1.17
C VAL A 90 7.81 5.10 1.44
N LYS A 91 8.22 5.14 2.71
CA LYS A 91 9.46 5.80 3.11
C LYS A 91 10.16 5.05 4.23
N ASP A 92 11.46 4.83 4.07
CA ASP A 92 12.31 4.09 4.99
C ASP A 92 11.80 2.65 5.23
N GLY A 93 11.25 2.04 4.17
CA GLY A 93 10.65 0.70 4.22
C GLY A 93 9.30 0.62 4.95
N LYS A 94 8.73 1.76 5.37
CA LYS A 94 7.43 1.84 6.05
C LYS A 94 6.37 2.48 5.16
N ILE A 95 5.15 1.99 5.26
CA ILE A 95 3.96 2.64 4.70
C ILE A 95 3.52 3.74 5.67
N ARG A 96 3.38 4.96 5.18
CA ARG A 96 2.85 6.09 5.95
C ARG A 96 1.54 6.53 5.36
N ILE A 97 0.47 6.37 6.13
CA ILE A 97 -0.87 6.78 5.70
C ILE A 97 -1.06 8.23 6.15
N GLN A 98 -1.02 9.15 5.19
CA GLN A 98 -1.10 10.59 5.39
C GLN A 98 -2.54 11.10 5.47
N GLU A 99 -3.45 10.45 4.73
CA GLU A 99 -4.90 10.71 4.73
C GLU A 99 -5.60 9.39 4.43
N ASP A 100 -6.68 9.10 5.16
CA ASP A 100 -7.53 7.93 4.94
C ASP A 100 -9.00 8.29 5.21
N ARG A 101 -9.79 8.39 4.15
CA ARG A 101 -11.23 8.65 4.22
C ARG A 101 -12.09 7.40 4.04
N THR A 102 -11.51 6.22 4.16
CA THR A 102 -12.26 4.96 4.08
C THR A 102 -12.88 4.60 5.42
N GLU A 103 -14.03 3.94 5.41
CA GLU A 103 -14.65 3.42 6.64
C GLU A 103 -13.93 2.18 7.17
N SER A 104 -13.38 1.35 6.27
CA SER A 104 -12.63 0.13 6.59
C SER A 104 -11.28 0.42 7.27
N GLY A 105 -10.67 1.55 6.91
CA GLY A 105 -9.32 1.91 7.31
C GLY A 105 -8.29 1.10 6.52
N VAL A 106 -7.57 1.78 5.63
CA VAL A 106 -6.51 1.22 4.78
C VAL A 106 -5.46 0.47 5.58
N ALA A 107 -5.15 0.94 6.80
CA ALA A 107 -4.20 0.27 7.68
C ALA A 107 -4.62 -1.17 8.03
N ASN A 108 -5.92 -1.40 8.24
CA ASN A 108 -6.45 -2.74 8.55
C ASN A 108 -6.45 -3.63 7.30
N GLU A 109 -6.73 -3.07 6.13
CA GLU A 109 -6.68 -3.78 4.86
C GLU A 109 -5.26 -4.26 4.54
N LEU A 110 -4.26 -3.40 4.75
CA LEU A 110 -2.85 -3.77 4.61
C LEU A 110 -2.46 -4.90 5.58
N VAL A 111 -2.93 -4.86 6.83
CA VAL A 111 -2.71 -5.95 7.79
C VAL A 111 -3.36 -7.25 7.31
N ALA A 112 -4.58 -7.19 6.74
CA ALA A 112 -5.25 -8.36 6.18
C ALA A 112 -4.51 -8.93 4.96
N LEU A 113 -3.80 -8.09 4.20
CA LEU A 113 -2.89 -8.47 3.11
C LEU A 113 -1.52 -8.99 3.61
N GLY A 114 -1.32 -9.05 4.93
CA GLY A 114 -0.12 -9.61 5.55
C GLY A 114 0.97 -8.58 5.88
N VAL A 115 0.71 -7.28 5.74
CA VAL A 115 1.65 -6.24 6.15
C VAL A 115 1.73 -6.18 7.68
N PRO A 116 2.92 -6.29 8.28
CA PRO A 116 3.06 -6.17 9.72
C PRO A 116 2.70 -4.75 10.22
N LYS A 117 2.00 -4.67 11.36
CA LYS A 117 1.61 -3.37 11.96
C LYS A 117 2.79 -2.43 12.24
N TYR A 118 3.97 -2.98 12.52
CA TYR A 118 5.18 -2.20 12.78
C TYR A 118 5.83 -1.62 11.51
N ASP A 119 5.33 -1.97 10.32
CA ASP A 119 5.72 -1.38 9.04
C ASP A 119 4.71 -0.33 8.53
N ILE A 120 3.62 -0.10 9.28
CA ILE A 120 2.58 0.89 8.95
C ILE A 120 2.62 2.01 9.98
N VAL A 121 2.64 3.26 9.52
CA VAL A 121 2.54 4.47 10.33
C VAL A 121 1.25 5.20 9.99
N LEU A 122 0.41 5.48 10.99
CA LEU A 122 -0.75 6.35 10.85
C LEU A 122 -0.31 7.82 10.90
N ALA A 123 0.20 8.35 9.79
CA ALA A 123 0.84 9.66 9.75
C ALA A 123 -0.14 10.82 9.92
N PHE A 124 -1.42 10.63 9.58
CA PHE A 124 -2.52 11.56 9.90
C PHE A 124 -2.72 11.80 11.41
N HIS A 125 -2.22 10.90 12.27
CA HIS A 125 -2.15 11.15 13.70
C HIS A 125 -0.90 11.94 14.07
N ALA A 126 -1.07 12.92 14.96
CA ALA A 126 0.05 13.68 15.53
C ALA A 126 1.10 12.73 16.15
N PRO A 127 2.41 13.03 16.03
CA PRO A 127 3.48 12.12 16.46
C PRO A 127 3.31 11.54 17.87
N TYR A 128 2.94 12.37 18.84
CA TYR A 128 2.75 11.95 20.24
C TYR A 128 1.60 10.94 20.44
N LYS A 129 0.65 10.82 19.50
CA LYS A 129 -0.45 9.85 19.57
C LYS A 129 -0.05 8.48 19.02
N ARG A 130 0.92 8.43 18.11
CA ARG A 130 1.26 7.22 17.34
C ARG A 130 1.66 6.02 18.20
N PRO A 131 2.42 6.17 19.30
CA PRO A 131 2.75 5.06 20.20
C PRO A 131 1.53 4.34 20.79
N TYR A 132 0.36 5.00 20.83
CA TYR A 132 -0.87 4.46 21.41
C TYR A 132 -1.83 3.86 20.38
N THR A 133 -1.45 3.82 19.10
CA THR A 133 -2.32 3.35 18.00
C THR A 133 -2.22 1.84 17.76
N GLY A 134 -1.18 1.17 18.30
CA GLY A 134 -0.87 -0.22 17.97
C GLY A 134 -0.19 -0.42 16.61
N PHE A 135 0.14 0.68 15.92
CA PHE A 135 0.95 0.73 14.71
C PHE A 135 2.32 1.37 15.01
N ALA A 136 3.19 1.51 14.01
CA ALA A 136 4.51 2.10 14.20
C ALA A 136 4.43 3.58 14.65
N ALA A 137 5.28 3.94 15.61
CA ALA A 137 5.31 5.29 16.20
C ALA A 137 6.05 6.32 15.34
N GLU A 138 7.12 5.89 14.66
CA GLU A 138 8.03 6.80 13.97
C GLU A 138 8.60 6.27 12.65
N SER A 139 9.11 7.26 11.93
CA SER A 139 9.91 7.26 10.72
C SER A 139 11.38 7.27 11.13
N SER A 140 12.01 6.10 11.31
CA SER A 140 13.47 6.04 11.48
C SER A 140 14.17 6.38 10.17
#